data_AF-A0A3S1CLP1-F1
#
_entry.id   AF-A0A3S1CLP1-F1
#
_cell.length_a   1.000
_cell.length_b   1.000
_cell.length_c   1.000
_cell.angle_alpha   90.00
_cell.angle_beta   90.00
_cell.angle_gamma   90.00
#
_symmetry.space_group_name_H-M   'P 1'
#
loop_
_entity.id
_entity.type
_entity.pdbx_description
1 polymer ?
#
loop_
_entity_poly.entity_id
_entity_poly.type
_entity_poly.pdbx_seq_one_letter_code
_entity_poly.pdbx_strand_id
1 'polypeptide(L)'
;MARIRNFTFRGDSRPPEEIFNTGFQPWNPSGNLTLQQHVDLFDETTGAPIDIRDSQWISTSYSASVAKGFANQNFEGGYVYSLRPEVGLDVNLTLVRNSPESEFAVLGGIQSKNILGARKVDEYDKFVGDFILNPNFVR
;
A
#
# COMPACT_ATOMS: atom_id res chain seq x y z
N MET A 1 -7.48 7.25 -23.40
CA MET A 1 -8.03 6.28 -22.43
C MET A 1 -6.91 5.88 -21.48
N ALA A 2 -7.00 6.21 -20.19
CA ALA A 2 -6.01 5.78 -19.21
C ALA A 2 -6.16 4.28 -18.98
N ARG A 3 -5.06 3.53 -19.10
CA ARG A 3 -5.03 2.10 -18.78
C ARG A 3 -5.26 1.97 -17.28
N ILE A 4 -6.39 1.38 -16.88
CA ILE A 4 -6.57 0.96 -15.49
C ILE A 4 -5.46 -0.05 -15.19
N ARG A 5 -4.54 0.32 -14.31
CA ARG A 5 -3.51 -0.62 -13.84
C ARG A 5 -4.22 -1.56 -12.89
N ASN A 6 -4.37 -2.82 -13.30
CA ASN A 6 -5.02 -3.85 -12.48
C ASN A 6 -4.25 -4.20 -11.20
N PHE A 7 -3.01 -3.72 -11.07
CA PHE A 7 -2.16 -4.03 -9.92
C PHE A 7 -1.52 -2.78 -9.34
N THR A 8 -1.45 -2.76 -8.01
CA THR A 8 -0.65 -1.84 -7.20
C THR A 8 0.35 -2.64 -6.37
N PHE A 9 1.28 -1.94 -5.73
CA PHE A 9 2.37 -2.53 -4.98
C PHE A 9 2.45 -1.91 -3.59
N ARG A 10 2.78 -2.72 -2.59
CA ARG A 10 3.02 -2.25 -1.22
C ARG A 10 4.32 -2.83 -0.69
N GLY A 11 5.18 -1.97 -0.16
CA GLY A 11 6.32 -2.39 0.64
C GLY A 11 5.89 -2.62 2.08
N ASP A 12 6.31 -3.72 2.67
CA ASP A 12 6.06 -4.04 4.07
C ASP A 12 7.16 -4.96 4.61
N SER A 13 7.52 -4.82 5.89
CA SER A 13 8.53 -5.67 6.53
C SER A 13 7.96 -7.02 6.96
N ARG A 14 6.64 -7.13 7.15
CA ARG A 14 5.98 -8.37 7.52
C ARG A 14 6.12 -9.44 6.44
N PRO A 15 6.36 -10.71 6.81
CA PRO A 15 6.62 -11.77 5.86
C PRO A 15 5.34 -12.27 5.16
N PRO A 16 5.48 -12.93 3.99
CA PRO A 16 4.35 -13.45 3.24
C PRO A 16 3.47 -14.43 4.03
N GLU A 17 4.06 -15.23 4.92
CA GLU A 17 3.31 -16.15 5.77
C GLU A 17 2.29 -15.44 6.67
N GLU A 18 2.59 -14.21 7.11
CA GLU A 18 1.67 -13.41 7.90
C GLU A 18 0.64 -12.75 6.97
N ILE A 19 1.10 -12.01 5.97
CA ILE A 19 0.25 -11.19 5.11
C ILE A 19 -0.69 -12.03 4.24
N PHE A 20 -0.29 -13.22 3.81
CA PHE A 20 -1.17 -14.13 3.07
C PHE A 20 -2.26 -14.75 3.95
N ASN A 21 -2.13 -14.71 5.27
CA ASN A 21 -3.17 -15.15 6.19
C ASN A 21 -4.10 -14.00 6.58
N THR A 22 -3.56 -12.82 6.89
CA THR A 22 -4.31 -11.71 7.50
C THR A 22 -4.73 -10.63 6.50
N GLY A 23 -4.05 -10.54 5.35
CA GLY A 23 -4.13 -9.40 4.46
C GLY A 23 -3.49 -8.14 5.05
N PHE A 24 -3.85 -6.97 4.51
CA PHE A 24 -3.49 -5.68 5.10
C PHE A 24 -4.70 -5.06 5.78
N GLN A 25 -4.57 -4.76 7.06
CA GLN A 25 -5.58 -4.03 7.83
C GLN A 25 -5.11 -2.58 8.02
N PRO A 26 -6.00 -1.58 7.84
CA PRO A 26 -5.66 -0.20 8.17
C PRO A 26 -5.45 -0.06 9.67
N TRP A 27 -4.81 1.03 10.08
CA TRP A 27 -4.58 1.27 11.50
C TRP A 27 -5.88 1.44 12.28
N ASN A 28 -6.86 2.15 11.70
CA ASN A 28 -8.20 2.28 12.26
C ASN A 28 -9.26 1.96 11.19
N PRO A 29 -9.78 0.71 11.15
CA PRO A 29 -10.85 0.34 10.22
C PRO A 29 -12.12 1.18 10.33
N SER A 30 -12.37 1.80 11.49
CA SER A 30 -13.50 2.69 11.74
C SER A 30 -13.13 4.18 11.58
N GLY A 31 -11.94 4.46 11.04
CA GLY A 31 -11.48 5.83 10.76
C GLY A 31 -12.37 6.51 9.74
N ASN A 32 -12.39 7.84 9.79
CA ASN A 32 -13.20 8.67 8.90
C ASN A 32 -12.39 9.83 8.30
N LEU A 33 -11.13 9.57 7.96
CA LEU A 33 -10.30 10.55 7.28
C LEU A 33 -10.68 10.64 5.81
N THR A 34 -10.73 11.86 5.29
CA THR A 34 -10.77 12.08 3.83
C THR A 34 -9.45 11.62 3.20
N LEU A 35 -9.45 11.41 1.88
CA LEU A 35 -8.21 11.10 1.16
C LEU A 35 -7.14 12.19 1.36
N GLN A 36 -7.57 13.45 1.37
CA GLN A 36 -6.69 14.60 1.59
C GLN A 36 -6.02 14.55 2.97
N GLN A 37 -6.79 14.26 4.02
CA GLN A 37 -6.29 14.11 5.39
C GLN A 37 -5.38 12.89 5.54
N HIS A 38 -5.67 11.80 4.85
CA HIS A 38 -4.81 10.62 4.86
C HIS A 38 -3.42 10.90 4.27
N VAL A 39 -3.37 11.60 3.13
CA VAL A 39 -2.12 11.87 2.42
C VAL A 39 -1.29 12.94 3.13
N ASP A 40 -1.93 14.01 3.61
CA ASP A 40 -1.20 15.13 4.20
C ASP A 40 -0.98 14.97 5.72
N LEU A 41 -1.69 14.05 6.37
CA LEU A 41 -1.70 13.85 7.82
C LEU A 41 -1.94 15.16 8.59
N PHE A 42 -2.83 15.97 8.05
CA PHE A 42 -3.17 17.28 8.56
C PHE A 42 -4.65 17.59 8.32
N ASP A 43 -5.30 18.18 9.32
CA ASP A 43 -6.68 18.65 9.23
C ASP A 43 -6.68 20.17 9.03
N GLU A 44 -6.91 20.62 7.79
CA GLU A 44 -6.99 22.05 7.46
C GLU A 44 -8.12 22.78 8.18
N THR A 45 -9.21 22.08 8.52
CA THR A 45 -10.37 22.67 9.20
C THR A 45 -10.05 23.02 10.65
N THR A 46 -9.21 22.24 11.32
CA THR A 46 -8.83 22.45 12.72
C THR A 46 -7.42 23.03 12.88
N GLY A 47 -6.58 22.98 11.84
CA GLY A 47 -5.19 23.42 11.85
C GLY A 47 -4.26 22.48 12.62
N ALA A 48 -4.66 21.21 12.81
CA ALA A 48 -3.95 20.25 13.65
C ALA A 48 -3.39 19.06 12.84
N PRO A 49 -2.25 18.49 13.25
CA PRO A 49 -1.75 17.24 12.68
C PRO A 49 -2.68 16.08 13.01
N ILE A 50 -2.73 15.10 12.13
CA ILE A 50 -3.49 13.86 12.28
C ILE A 50 -2.52 12.72 12.60
N ASP A 51 -2.87 11.87 13.56
CA ASP A 51 -2.14 10.62 13.78
C ASP A 51 -2.49 9.64 12.64
N ILE A 52 -1.49 9.15 11.91
CA ILE A 52 -1.68 8.11 10.87
C ILE A 52 -2.44 6.89 11.41
N ARG A 53 -2.37 6.64 12.71
CA ARG A 53 -3.10 5.56 13.38
C ARG A 53 -4.62 5.72 13.33
N ASP A 54 -5.12 6.91 13.03
CA ASP A 54 -6.54 7.18 12.83
C ASP A 54 -7.04 6.86 11.41
N SER A 55 -6.13 6.52 10.49
CA SER A 55 -6.47 6.28 9.09
C SER A 55 -7.10 4.90 8.84
N GLN A 56 -8.19 4.90 8.07
CA GLN A 56 -8.85 3.74 7.50
C GLN A 56 -8.31 3.33 6.11
N TRP A 57 -7.30 4.05 5.63
CA TRP A 57 -6.70 3.85 4.31
C TRP A 57 -5.42 3.02 4.38
N ILE A 58 -5.15 2.27 3.32
CA ILE A 58 -3.89 1.58 3.08
C ILE A 58 -3.20 2.19 1.86
N SER A 59 -2.02 2.74 2.07
CA SER A 59 -1.18 3.24 0.99
C SER A 59 -0.61 2.09 0.17
N THR A 60 -0.81 2.18 -1.16
CA THR A 60 -0.18 1.34 -2.17
C THR A 60 0.28 2.23 -3.33
N SER A 61 1.24 1.79 -4.13
CA SER A 61 1.76 2.56 -5.25
C SER A 61 1.57 1.82 -6.56
N TYR A 62 1.35 2.54 -7.65
CA TYR A 62 1.47 1.96 -9.00
C TYR A 62 2.92 1.65 -9.42
N SER A 63 3.91 2.00 -8.60
CA SER A 63 5.34 1.80 -8.85
C SER A 63 5.92 0.80 -7.85
N ALA A 64 6.36 -0.35 -8.35
CA ALA A 64 7.09 -1.34 -7.54
C ALA A 64 8.40 -0.76 -6.98
N SER A 65 9.03 0.19 -7.68
CA SER A 65 10.24 0.87 -7.22
C SER A 65 9.96 1.77 -6.01
N VAL A 66 8.82 2.47 -5.99
CA VAL A 66 8.40 3.25 -4.82
C VAL A 66 8.11 2.31 -3.66
N ALA A 67 7.30 1.27 -3.89
CA ALA A 67 6.98 0.26 -2.88
C ALA A 67 8.23 -0.40 -2.27
N LYS A 68 9.28 -0.61 -3.07
CA LYS A 68 10.55 -1.16 -2.59
C LYS A 68 11.22 -0.29 -1.53
N GLY A 69 11.22 1.04 -1.72
CA GLY A 69 11.74 1.97 -0.70
C GLY A 69 10.98 1.83 0.62
N PHE A 70 9.66 1.61 0.57
CA PHE A 70 8.85 1.36 1.76
C PHE A 70 9.13 0.01 2.42
N ALA A 71 9.47 -1.03 1.63
CA ALA A 71 9.83 -2.35 2.14
C ALA A 71 11.15 -2.33 2.92
N ASN A 72 12.07 -1.45 2.57
CA ASN A 72 13.43 -1.39 3.12
C ASN A 72 13.71 -0.13 3.98
N GLN A 73 12.68 0.49 4.57
CA GLN A 73 12.83 1.76 5.33
C GLN A 73 13.84 1.69 6.49
N ASN A 74 14.08 0.50 7.05
CA ASN A 74 15.01 0.29 8.15
C ASN A 74 16.37 -0.31 7.69
N PHE A 75 16.61 -0.42 6.38
CA PHE A 75 17.80 -1.08 5.82
C PHE A 75 17.96 -2.55 6.23
N GLU A 76 16.85 -3.24 6.54
CA GLU A 76 16.81 -4.65 6.92
C GLU A 76 16.20 -5.53 5.80
N GLY A 77 15.86 -4.93 4.67
CA GLY A 77 15.05 -5.55 3.63
C GLY A 77 13.58 -5.69 4.04
N GLY A 78 12.82 -6.41 3.22
CA GLY A 78 11.39 -6.61 3.41
C GLY A 78 10.75 -7.28 2.20
N TYR A 79 9.49 -6.97 1.94
CA TYR A 79 8.74 -7.56 0.83
C TYR A 79 7.96 -6.50 0.06
N VAL A 80 7.95 -6.64 -1.27
CA VAL A 80 6.98 -5.93 -2.12
C VAL A 80 5.89 -6.89 -2.52
N TYR A 81 4.66 -6.55 -2.12
CA TYR A 81 3.46 -7.30 -2.43
C TYR A 81 2.82 -6.76 -3.71
N SER A 82 2.40 -7.66 -4.60
CA SER A 82 1.60 -7.32 -5.79
C SER A 82 0.12 -7.51 -5.47
N LEU A 83 -0.67 -6.46 -5.62
CA LEU A 83 -2.00 -6.34 -5.06
C LEU A 83 -2.98 -6.01 -6.18
N ARG A 84 -4.18 -6.60 -6.12
CA ARG A 84 -5.32 -6.24 -6.98
C ARG A 84 -6.43 -5.69 -6.10
N PRO A 85 -6.30 -4.45 -5.60
CA PRO A 85 -7.32 -3.88 -4.74
C PRO A 85 -8.65 -3.70 -5.49
N GLU A 86 -9.76 -4.00 -4.82
CA GLU A 86 -11.11 -3.87 -5.38
C GLU A 86 -11.65 -2.44 -5.27
N VAL A 87 -11.30 -1.73 -4.19
CA VAL A 87 -11.82 -0.39 -3.85
C VAL A 87 -10.68 0.52 -3.44
N GLY A 88 -10.61 1.71 -4.02
CA GLY A 88 -9.63 2.72 -3.65
C GLY A 88 -9.65 3.92 -4.59
N LEU A 89 -8.76 4.88 -4.33
CA LEU A 89 -8.67 6.13 -5.07
C LEU A 89 -7.22 6.37 -5.53
N ASP A 90 -7.08 6.77 -6.79
CA ASP A 90 -5.83 7.31 -7.31
C ASP A 90 -5.62 8.72 -6.74
N VAL A 91 -4.55 8.91 -5.96
CA VAL A 91 -4.31 10.17 -5.22
C VAL A 91 -4.04 11.32 -6.17
N ASN A 92 -3.23 11.11 -7.20
CA ASN A 92 -2.86 12.16 -8.14
C ASN A 92 -4.07 12.60 -8.97
N LEU A 93 -4.91 11.66 -9.39
CA LEU A 93 -6.14 11.98 -10.11
C LEU A 93 -7.20 12.64 -9.22
N THR A 94 -7.38 12.13 -7.99
CA THR A 94 -8.46 12.58 -7.09
C THR A 94 -8.16 13.95 -6.49
N LEU A 95 -6.93 14.18 -6.06
CA LEU A 95 -6.50 15.45 -5.43
C LEU A 95 -5.85 16.42 -6.43
N VAL A 96 -5.85 16.08 -7.73
CA VAL A 96 -5.27 16.89 -8.82
C VAL A 96 -3.85 17.36 -8.48
N ARG A 97 -3.00 16.41 -8.08
CA ARG A 97 -1.61 16.67 -7.68
C ARG A 97 -0.62 15.76 -8.41
N ASN A 98 0.66 16.09 -8.33
CA ASN A 98 1.74 15.31 -8.91
C ASN A 98 2.63 14.71 -7.81
N SER A 99 2.06 13.86 -6.96
CA SER A 99 2.83 13.13 -5.95
C SER A 99 3.75 12.10 -6.61
N PRO A 100 5.05 12.06 -6.25
CA PRO A 100 5.99 11.08 -6.78
C PRO A 100 5.66 9.65 -6.37
N GLU A 101 4.88 9.47 -5.31
CA GLU A 101 4.52 8.14 -4.80
C GLU A 101 3.60 7.36 -5.73
N SER A 102 2.90 8.06 -6.65
CA SER A 102 1.92 7.44 -7.56
C SER A 102 0.94 6.55 -6.79
N GLU A 103 0.41 7.10 -5.70
CA GLU A 103 -0.36 6.35 -4.72
C GLU A 103 -1.76 5.99 -5.25
N PHE A 104 -2.17 4.76 -4.95
CA PHE A 104 -3.55 4.32 -4.95
C PHE A 104 -3.91 3.94 -3.51
N ALA A 105 -4.70 4.79 -2.85
CA ALA A 105 -5.12 4.58 -1.47
C ALA A 105 -6.30 3.62 -1.42
N VAL A 106 -6.13 2.49 -0.76
CA VAL A 106 -7.16 1.45 -0.63
C VAL A 106 -7.97 1.70 0.63
N LEU A 107 -9.30 1.65 0.51
CA LEU A 107 -10.20 1.87 1.64
C LEU A 107 -10.50 0.56 2.38
N GLY A 108 -10.37 0.54 3.71
CA GLY A 108 -10.87 -0.56 4.56
C GLY A 108 -10.03 -1.83 4.55
N GLY A 109 -8.82 -1.78 3.97
CA GLY A 109 -7.87 -2.90 3.95
C GLY A 109 -7.84 -3.70 2.65
N ILE A 110 -6.95 -4.69 2.63
CA ILE A 110 -6.72 -5.56 1.47
C ILE A 110 -6.80 -7.00 1.93
N GLN A 111 -7.83 -7.71 1.47
CA GLN A 111 -8.01 -9.12 1.79
C GLN A 111 -6.95 -9.99 1.10
N SER A 112 -6.57 -11.10 1.74
CA SER A 112 -5.57 -12.02 1.20
C SER A 112 -5.89 -12.48 -0.24
N LYS A 113 -7.16 -12.74 -0.57
CA LYS A 113 -7.58 -13.10 -1.94
C LYS A 113 -7.20 -12.09 -3.02
N ASN A 114 -6.90 -10.86 -2.62
CA ASN A 114 -6.52 -9.75 -3.50
C ASN A 114 -5.01 -9.50 -3.51
N ILE A 115 -4.22 -10.36 -2.87
CA ILE A 115 -2.76 -10.32 -2.86
C ILE A 115 -2.26 -11.45 -3.75
N LEU A 116 -1.66 -11.12 -4.90
CA LEU A 116 -1.14 -12.12 -5.85
C LEU A 116 0.06 -12.88 -5.28
N GLY A 117 0.92 -12.15 -4.57
CA GLY A 117 2.15 -12.69 -4.03
C GLY A 117 3.11 -11.58 -3.63
N ALA A 118 4.32 -11.98 -3.27
CA ALA A 118 5.35 -11.06 -2.82
C ALA A 118 6.72 -11.43 -3.38
N ARG A 119 7.61 -10.44 -3.45
CA ARG A 119 9.03 -10.66 -3.71
C ARG A 119 9.86 -10.02 -2.61
N LYS A 120 10.87 -10.74 -2.13
CA LYS A 120 11.78 -10.25 -1.10
C LYS A 120 12.67 -9.14 -1.66
N VAL A 121 12.96 -8.17 -0.82
CA VAL A 121 13.92 -7.08 -1.04
C VAL A 121 15.02 -7.22 0.01
N ASP A 122 16.28 -7.11 -0.37
CA ASP A 122 17.43 -7.11 0.54
C ASP A 122 17.73 -5.70 1.09
N GLU A 123 18.72 -5.57 1.98
CA GLU A 123 19.11 -4.28 2.56
C GLU A 123 19.61 -3.25 1.53
N TYR A 124 19.95 -3.68 0.31
CA TYR A 124 20.46 -2.85 -0.78
C TYR A 124 19.39 -2.47 -1.80
N ASP A 125 18.11 -2.57 -1.45
CA ASP A 125 16.98 -2.31 -2.34
C ASP A 125 17.02 -3.18 -3.61
N LYS A 126 17.46 -4.45 -3.52
CA LYS A 126 17.39 -5.38 -4.64
C LYS A 126 16.34 -6.44 -4.41
N PHE A 127 15.59 -6.74 -5.47
CA PHE A 127 14.74 -7.93 -5.45
C PHE A 127 15.60 -9.17 -5.44
N VAL A 128 15.38 -10.03 -4.46
CA VAL A 128 16.13 -11.27 -4.25
C VAL A 128 15.18 -12.47 -4.20
N GLY A 129 15.68 -13.60 -4.68
CA GLY A 129 14.91 -14.84 -4.75
C GLY A 129 13.71 -14.81 -5.71
N ASP A 130 12.91 -15.87 -5.59
CA ASP A 130 11.74 -16.11 -6.42
C ASP A 130 10.53 -15.29 -5.97
N PHE A 131 9.55 -15.17 -6.87
CA PHE A 131 8.25 -14.61 -6.53
C PHE A 131 7.43 -15.64 -5.76
N ILE A 132 7.01 -15.29 -4.55
CA ILE A 132 6.24 -16.15 -3.66
C ILE A 132 4.76 -15.93 -3.96
N LEU A 133 4.13 -16.91 -4.60
CA LEU A 133 2.70 -16.86 -4.91
C LEU A 133 1.86 -17.04 -3.65
N ASN A 134 0.82 -16.22 -3.50
CA ASN A 134 -0.17 -16.42 -2.45
C ASN A 134 -1.13 -17.56 -2.85
N PRO A 135 -1.20 -18.67 -2.10
CA PRO A 135 -2.13 -19.75 -2.40
C PRO A 135 -3.61 -19.34 -2.30
N ASN A 136 -3.91 -18.25 -1.58
CA ASN A 136 -5.26 -17.75 -1.37
C ASN A 136 -5.71 -16.77 -2.47
N PHE A 137 -4.84 -16.40 -3.42
CA PHE A 137 -5.19 -15.46 -4.48
C PHE A 137 -6.28 -16.00 -5.40
N VAL A 138 -7.36 -15.24 -5.56
CA VAL A 138 -8.45 -15.58 -6.49
C VAL A 138 -8.32 -14.71 -7.73
N ARG A 139 -8.26 -15.33 -8.91
CA ARG A 139 -8.17 -14.66 -10.21
C ARG A 139 -9.47 -14.04 -10.65
#